data_AF-A0A2M8BPT8-F1
#
_entry.id   AF-A0A2M8BPT8-F1
#
_cell.length_a   1.000
_cell.length_b   1.000
_cell.length_c   1.000
_cell.angle_alpha   90.00
_cell.angle_beta   90.00
_cell.angle_gamma   90.00
#
_symmetry.space_group_name_H-M   'P 1'
#
loop_
_entity.id
_entity.type
_entity.pdbx_description
1 polymer ?
#
loop_
_entity_poly.entity_id
_entity_poly.type
_entity_poly.pdbx_seq_one_letter_code
_entity_poly.pdbx_strand_id
1 'polypeptide(L)'
;MDCGGECSGCGNGSACDDPSDCSSGLCAPSTGVCVDPACTDNQLNANETDVDCGGPSCGPCAVGGVCLVASDCMEGVCDVTTSLCAAASCMDAVANGDETAVDCGGATCAPCGEGSPCGAPADCASGVCTAGICTCATGFSPDGTGACLDLDECTGATANCNPNAVCTNTPGGFTCACFAGYSGDGVTCSDDNECAIGTDNCGANATCTNTSGGFTCACVTGYSGNGITCSDVDECATGADNCSANAGCANSVGGFTCSCDAGYSGNGVSCVDDDECAAGANNCAASASCTNTPGGFICACNAGYSGDGVSCTDDDECVAGTDNCSANASCSNTAGGFTCTCDVGYAGDGVSCVDVDECVSGADNCSVDATCTNTVGGFDCACNVGYVGNGVVCTDLDECATDNGGCSADATCVNTPGTRTCACDTGFSGDGFLCVMVVNITSPTTNFNLAVAVGNPTVVRPYLVTIGAGVVLSSTSSATPAFQTGALPVGSTVTLVNHGTLYGAGGAGGNAGGTVVSHSAGTAGGDALVTDVPM
;
A
#
# COMPACT_ATOMS: atom_id res chain seq x y z
N MET A 1 21.69 145.10 -81.93
CA MET A 1 21.10 144.40 -80.78
C MET A 1 21.88 144.93 -79.59
N ASP A 2 21.23 145.63 -78.67
CA ASP A 2 21.87 146.22 -77.48
C ASP A 2 21.81 145.21 -76.32
N CYS A 3 22.58 144.12 -76.44
CA CYS A 3 22.79 143.16 -75.35
C CYS A 3 24.27 142.76 -75.35
N GLY A 4 24.83 142.39 -74.20
CA GLY A 4 26.27 142.17 -73.98
C GLY A 4 26.99 143.36 -73.30
N GLY A 5 28.07 143.10 -72.57
CA GLY A 5 28.84 144.09 -71.81
C GLY A 5 28.11 144.66 -70.58
N GLU A 6 28.04 145.99 -70.46
CA GLU A 6 27.31 146.68 -69.36
C GLU A 6 25.77 146.59 -69.49
N CYS A 7 25.25 145.96 -70.54
CA CYS A 7 23.82 145.72 -70.77
C CYS A 7 23.37 144.36 -70.21
N SER A 8 22.05 144.12 -70.14
CA SER A 8 21.52 142.78 -69.79
C SER A 8 21.99 141.73 -70.80
N GLY A 9 22.34 140.54 -70.30
CA GLY A 9 22.87 139.45 -71.12
C GLY A 9 21.94 139.06 -72.28
N CYS A 10 22.51 138.72 -73.42
CA CYS A 10 21.79 138.32 -74.62
C CYS A 10 21.11 136.96 -74.47
N GLY A 11 19.95 136.79 -75.11
CA GLY A 11 19.28 135.48 -75.21
C GLY A 11 20.03 134.50 -76.12
N ASN A 12 19.73 133.21 -75.95
CA ASN A 12 20.33 132.10 -76.70
C ASN A 12 20.26 132.35 -78.24
N GLY A 13 21.37 132.10 -78.95
CA GLY A 13 21.58 132.34 -80.39
C GLY A 13 22.17 133.71 -80.76
N SER A 14 22.40 134.60 -79.80
CA SER A 14 22.99 135.94 -80.03
C SER A 14 24.52 135.91 -79.99
N ALA A 15 25.21 136.75 -80.76
CA ALA A 15 26.68 136.80 -80.71
C ALA A 15 27.22 137.28 -79.35
N CYS A 16 28.35 136.73 -78.92
CA CYS A 16 29.02 137.05 -77.66
C CYS A 16 30.54 136.91 -77.84
N ASP A 17 31.30 137.70 -77.07
CA ASP A 17 32.76 137.60 -77.00
C ASP A 17 33.22 137.03 -75.64
N ASP A 18 32.42 137.23 -74.59
CA ASP A 18 32.64 136.69 -73.24
C ASP A 18 31.37 136.04 -72.68
N PRO A 19 31.46 135.03 -71.78
CA PRO A 19 30.26 134.39 -71.21
C PRO A 19 29.34 135.35 -70.45
N SER A 20 29.86 136.46 -69.91
CA SER A 20 29.05 137.51 -69.28
C SER A 20 28.12 138.27 -70.25
N ASP A 21 28.36 138.17 -71.56
CA ASP A 21 27.49 138.78 -72.57
C ASP A 21 26.15 138.04 -72.71
N CYS A 22 26.02 136.84 -72.14
CA CYS A 22 24.87 135.96 -72.32
C CYS A 22 24.00 135.89 -71.07
N SER A 23 22.68 135.91 -71.23
CA SER A 23 21.72 135.65 -70.14
C SER A 23 21.93 134.27 -69.52
N SER A 24 22.39 133.30 -70.32
CA SER A 24 22.78 131.95 -69.88
C SER A 24 24.14 131.91 -69.17
N GLY A 25 24.94 132.98 -69.24
CA GLY A 25 26.30 132.99 -68.74
C GLY A 25 27.28 132.15 -69.56
N LEU A 26 26.92 131.71 -70.77
CA LEU A 26 27.73 130.85 -71.64
C LEU A 26 27.80 131.39 -73.06
N CYS A 27 29.03 131.60 -73.52
CA CYS A 27 29.34 131.94 -74.90
C CYS A 27 30.07 130.78 -75.57
N ALA A 28 29.45 130.14 -76.57
CA ALA A 28 30.03 128.99 -77.25
C ALA A 28 31.32 129.38 -78.00
N PRO A 29 32.52 128.90 -77.61
CA PRO A 29 33.79 129.41 -78.14
C PRO A 29 34.00 129.12 -79.62
N SER A 30 33.34 128.08 -80.13
CA SER A 30 33.44 127.62 -81.53
C SER A 30 32.56 128.42 -82.49
N THR A 31 31.47 129.01 -81.98
CA THR A 31 30.47 129.73 -82.79
C THR A 31 30.31 131.20 -82.40
N GLY A 32 30.87 131.62 -81.26
CA GLY A 32 30.77 132.98 -80.73
C GLY A 32 29.32 133.40 -80.45
N VAL A 33 28.46 132.46 -80.03
CA VAL A 33 27.05 132.75 -79.73
C VAL A 33 26.64 132.24 -78.36
N CYS A 34 25.72 132.95 -77.72
CA CYS A 34 25.11 132.58 -76.46
C CYS A 34 24.37 131.27 -76.64
N VAL A 35 24.65 130.31 -75.75
CA VAL A 35 23.98 129.00 -75.74
C VAL A 35 23.35 128.77 -74.37
N ASP A 36 22.25 128.03 -74.32
CA ASP A 36 21.73 127.55 -73.05
C ASP A 36 22.65 126.44 -72.51
N PRO A 37 22.85 126.37 -71.19
CA PRO A 37 23.57 125.28 -70.53
C PRO A 37 23.02 123.93 -70.97
N ALA A 38 23.87 123.02 -71.40
CA ALA A 38 23.46 121.69 -71.83
C ALA A 38 24.32 120.62 -71.15
N CYS A 39 23.69 119.52 -70.71
CA CYS A 39 24.33 118.40 -70.00
C CYS A 39 25.26 117.54 -70.87
N THR A 40 25.88 118.11 -71.91
CA THR A 40 26.82 117.48 -72.86
C THR A 40 27.73 118.53 -73.52
N ASP A 41 27.84 119.73 -72.95
CA ASP A 41 28.59 120.87 -73.49
C ASP A 41 30.03 120.98 -72.97
N ASN A 42 30.42 120.02 -72.13
CA ASN A 42 31.75 119.80 -71.58
C ASN A 42 32.20 120.91 -70.62
N GLN A 43 31.25 121.63 -70.01
CA GLN A 43 31.49 122.68 -69.02
C GLN A 43 30.61 122.48 -67.77
N LEU A 44 31.18 122.67 -66.57
CA LEU A 44 30.42 122.67 -65.31
C LEU A 44 29.63 123.97 -65.18
N ASN A 45 28.35 123.94 -65.54
CA ASN A 45 27.50 125.13 -65.57
C ASN A 45 26.05 124.81 -65.15
N ALA A 46 25.20 125.84 -65.09
CA ALA A 46 23.85 125.73 -64.51
C ALA A 46 23.85 125.09 -63.10
N ASN A 47 22.98 124.10 -62.87
CA ASN A 47 22.87 123.41 -61.58
C ASN A 47 23.57 122.05 -61.57
N GLU A 48 24.51 121.80 -62.49
CA GLU A 48 25.31 120.57 -62.53
C GLU A 48 26.22 120.44 -61.30
N THR A 49 26.48 119.21 -60.87
CA THR A 49 27.41 118.94 -59.75
C THR A 49 28.78 118.46 -60.21
N ASP A 50 28.88 117.91 -61.42
CA ASP A 50 30.14 117.68 -62.15
C ASP A 50 29.93 117.98 -63.63
N VAL A 51 31.01 118.10 -64.41
CA VAL A 51 30.95 118.50 -65.83
C VAL A 51 29.95 117.62 -66.58
N ASP A 52 28.89 118.25 -67.12
CA ASP A 52 27.81 117.62 -67.89
C ASP A 52 26.92 116.62 -67.11
N CYS A 53 26.97 116.58 -65.78
CA CYS A 53 26.18 115.63 -65.01
C CYS A 53 25.84 116.09 -63.58
N GLY A 54 24.85 115.42 -63.00
CA GLY A 54 24.36 115.66 -61.64
C GLY A 54 23.54 116.94 -61.49
N GLY A 55 23.00 117.15 -60.28
CA GLY A 55 22.06 118.22 -60.01
C GLY A 55 20.64 117.96 -60.53
N PRO A 56 19.70 118.89 -60.29
CA PRO A 56 18.27 118.68 -60.55
C PRO A 56 17.88 118.69 -62.04
N SER A 57 18.80 119.06 -62.94
CA SER A 57 18.51 119.32 -64.35
C SER A 57 19.21 118.37 -65.33
N CYS A 58 20.27 117.68 -64.89
CA CYS A 58 21.07 116.79 -65.71
C CYS A 58 21.00 115.34 -65.21
N GLY A 59 21.35 114.39 -66.09
CA GLY A 59 21.44 112.99 -65.71
C GLY A 59 22.53 112.76 -64.65
N PRO A 60 22.44 111.70 -63.85
CA PRO A 60 23.39 111.46 -62.78
C PRO A 60 24.80 111.12 -63.29
N CYS A 61 25.82 111.51 -62.54
CA CYS A 61 27.24 111.29 -62.80
C CYS A 61 27.66 109.83 -62.61
N ALA A 62 28.62 109.39 -63.43
CA ALA A 62 29.29 108.10 -63.26
C ALA A 62 30.22 108.07 -62.03
N VAL A 63 30.68 106.88 -61.65
CA VAL A 63 31.61 106.69 -60.53
C VAL A 63 32.84 107.58 -60.68
N GLY A 64 33.20 108.29 -59.60
CA GLY A 64 34.29 109.25 -59.54
C GLY A 64 33.91 110.68 -59.91
N GLY A 65 32.67 110.92 -60.35
CA GLY A 65 32.16 112.28 -60.60
C GLY A 65 31.79 113.02 -59.31
N VAL A 66 31.85 114.35 -59.32
CA VAL A 66 31.53 115.19 -58.15
C VAL A 66 30.02 115.22 -57.88
N CYS A 67 29.65 115.09 -56.61
CA CYS A 67 28.25 115.03 -56.17
C CYS A 67 28.01 115.83 -54.88
N LEU A 68 26.77 116.26 -54.69
CA LEU A 68 26.30 116.94 -53.47
C LEU A 68 25.23 116.13 -52.74
N VAL A 69 24.42 115.39 -53.50
CA VAL A 69 23.37 114.50 -53.01
C VAL A 69 23.42 113.16 -53.75
N ALA A 70 22.86 112.12 -53.13
CA ALA A 70 22.76 110.78 -53.70
C ALA A 70 22.21 110.75 -55.15
N SER A 71 21.21 111.58 -55.45
CA SER A 71 20.60 111.63 -56.79
C SER A 71 21.51 112.17 -57.89
N ASP A 72 22.64 112.77 -57.53
CA ASP A 72 23.65 113.22 -58.49
C ASP A 72 24.47 112.06 -59.04
N CYS A 73 24.36 110.86 -58.48
CA CYS A 73 25.18 109.70 -58.82
C CYS A 73 24.35 108.59 -59.45
N MET A 74 24.91 107.94 -60.47
CA MET A 74 24.20 106.90 -61.23
C MET A 74 23.84 105.70 -60.36
N GLU A 75 24.73 105.35 -59.42
CA GLU A 75 24.54 104.31 -58.41
C GLU A 75 23.84 104.82 -57.14
N GLY A 76 23.43 106.09 -57.09
CA GLY A 76 22.73 106.66 -55.95
C GLY A 76 23.58 106.90 -54.69
N VAL A 77 24.90 106.70 -54.75
CA VAL A 77 25.81 106.88 -53.60
C VAL A 77 26.76 108.04 -53.84
N CYS A 78 26.55 109.12 -53.07
CA CYS A 78 27.48 110.22 -52.97
C CYS A 78 28.28 110.09 -51.67
N ASP A 79 29.56 109.73 -51.76
CA ASP A 79 30.43 109.61 -50.58
C ASP A 79 30.72 111.02 -50.05
N VAL A 80 30.09 111.37 -48.92
CA VAL A 80 30.20 112.70 -48.30
C VAL A 80 31.61 113.05 -47.82
N THR A 81 32.51 112.08 -47.69
CA THR A 81 33.91 112.32 -47.30
C THR A 81 34.78 112.71 -48.47
N THR A 82 34.51 112.16 -49.65
CA THR A 82 35.24 112.46 -50.89
C THR A 82 34.50 113.44 -51.80
N SER A 83 33.20 113.65 -51.56
CA SER A 83 32.26 114.37 -52.43
C SER A 83 32.20 113.81 -53.86
N LEU A 84 32.44 112.50 -54.00
CA LEU A 84 32.44 111.80 -55.29
C LEU A 84 31.38 110.69 -55.31
N CYS A 85 30.87 110.41 -56.50
CA CYS A 85 30.01 109.27 -56.76
C CYS A 85 30.81 107.97 -56.57
N ALA A 86 30.36 107.14 -55.65
CA ALA A 86 30.97 105.84 -55.41
C ALA A 86 30.38 104.77 -56.34
N ALA A 87 31.13 103.69 -56.56
CA ALA A 87 30.58 102.50 -57.18
C ALA A 87 29.61 101.82 -56.19
N ALA A 88 28.56 101.19 -56.73
CA ALA A 88 27.68 100.32 -55.99
C ALA A 88 28.48 99.26 -55.20
N SER A 89 28.09 99.03 -53.95
CA SER A 89 28.75 98.09 -53.05
C SER A 89 27.72 97.43 -52.16
N CYS A 90 27.89 96.13 -51.92
CA CYS A 90 27.02 95.29 -51.08
C CYS A 90 26.98 95.63 -49.57
N MET A 91 27.41 96.83 -49.16
CA MET A 91 27.47 97.32 -47.77
C MET A 91 27.40 98.86 -47.71
N ASP A 92 26.84 99.51 -48.73
CA ASP A 92 26.75 100.98 -48.84
C ASP A 92 25.41 101.56 -48.34
N ALA A 93 24.51 100.70 -47.84
CA ALA A 93 23.19 101.01 -47.31
C ALA A 93 22.19 101.55 -48.34
N VAL A 94 22.43 101.33 -49.63
CA VAL A 94 21.55 101.73 -50.73
C VAL A 94 21.28 100.53 -51.64
N ALA A 95 20.01 100.25 -51.95
CA ALA A 95 19.66 99.23 -52.94
C ALA A 95 20.00 99.72 -54.37
N ASN A 96 21.18 99.37 -54.87
CA ASN A 96 21.70 99.78 -56.18
C ASN A 96 22.40 98.62 -56.92
N GLY A 97 22.98 98.88 -58.10
CA GLY A 97 23.63 97.82 -58.89
C GLY A 97 22.68 96.66 -59.24
N ASP A 98 23.09 95.43 -58.91
CA ASP A 98 22.29 94.21 -59.10
C ASP A 98 21.59 93.72 -57.82
N GLU A 99 21.62 94.49 -56.73
CA GLU A 99 20.97 94.16 -55.47
C GLU A 99 19.45 94.06 -55.59
N THR A 100 18.86 93.07 -54.92
CA THR A 100 17.39 92.95 -54.85
C THR A 100 16.80 93.54 -53.59
N ALA A 101 17.61 93.70 -52.54
CA ALA A 101 17.31 94.52 -51.36
C ALA A 101 18.58 95.22 -50.89
N VAL A 102 18.45 96.22 -50.02
CA VAL A 102 19.59 97.03 -49.55
C VAL A 102 20.73 96.12 -49.07
N ASP A 103 21.90 96.24 -49.71
CA ASP A 103 23.14 95.53 -49.40
C ASP A 103 23.11 94.00 -49.62
N CYS A 104 22.11 93.45 -50.34
CA CYS A 104 21.99 92.01 -50.52
C CYS A 104 21.20 91.57 -51.77
N GLY A 105 21.38 90.30 -52.13
CA GLY A 105 20.71 89.68 -53.29
C GLY A 105 21.34 90.07 -54.62
N GLY A 106 20.83 89.54 -55.73
CA GLY A 106 21.48 89.66 -57.02
C GLY A 106 22.55 88.59 -57.25
N ALA A 107 23.33 88.76 -58.31
CA ALA A 107 24.36 87.81 -58.69
C ALA A 107 25.70 88.04 -57.96
N THR A 108 25.96 89.27 -57.50
CA THR A 108 27.25 89.66 -56.94
C THR A 108 27.27 89.77 -55.42
N CYS A 109 26.14 90.13 -54.78
CA CYS A 109 26.06 90.32 -53.34
C CYS A 109 25.64 89.04 -52.59
N ALA A 110 25.85 89.02 -51.27
CA ALA A 110 25.41 87.91 -50.45
C ALA A 110 23.88 87.77 -50.48
N PRO A 111 23.33 86.55 -50.44
CA PRO A 111 21.88 86.37 -50.41
C PRO A 111 21.25 87.05 -49.20
N CYS A 112 20.08 87.67 -49.41
CA CYS A 112 19.31 88.34 -48.40
C CYS A 112 18.71 87.38 -47.37
N GLY A 113 18.57 87.89 -46.14
CA GLY A 113 17.81 87.21 -45.09
C GLY A 113 16.30 87.26 -45.30
N GLU A 114 15.60 86.52 -44.47
CA GLU A 114 14.14 86.39 -44.45
C GLU A 114 13.41 87.75 -44.37
N GLY A 115 12.32 87.89 -45.14
CA GLY A 115 11.53 89.12 -45.23
C GLY A 115 12.07 90.16 -46.21
N SER A 116 13.25 89.94 -46.80
CA SER A 116 13.83 90.84 -47.79
C SER A 116 13.21 90.63 -49.18
N PRO A 117 13.10 91.68 -50.01
CA PRO A 117 12.72 91.54 -51.41
C PRO A 117 13.69 90.67 -52.22
N CYS A 118 13.15 89.87 -53.15
CA CYS A 118 13.91 88.99 -54.04
C CYS A 118 13.28 88.95 -55.43
N GLY A 119 14.12 88.73 -56.45
CA GLY A 119 13.70 88.48 -57.84
C GLY A 119 13.75 87.00 -58.21
N ALA A 120 14.63 86.25 -57.56
CA ALA A 120 14.88 84.83 -57.77
C ALA A 120 15.22 84.10 -56.46
N PRO A 121 15.10 82.77 -56.42
CA PRO A 121 15.46 81.98 -55.23
C PRO A 121 16.92 82.14 -54.77
N ALA A 122 17.84 82.41 -55.71
CA ALA A 122 19.27 82.61 -55.41
C ALA A 122 19.55 83.90 -54.62
N ASP A 123 18.64 84.87 -54.67
CA ASP A 123 18.77 86.13 -53.93
C ASP A 123 18.52 85.94 -52.42
N CYS A 124 18.00 84.78 -52.00
CA CYS A 124 17.63 84.50 -50.62
C CYS A 124 18.60 83.48 -49.98
N ALA A 125 19.02 83.73 -48.75
CA ALA A 125 19.86 82.80 -48.00
C ALA A 125 19.18 81.44 -47.77
N SER A 126 17.84 81.43 -47.70
CA SER A 126 17.01 80.22 -47.63
C SER A 126 16.83 79.51 -48.97
N GLY A 127 17.19 80.14 -50.09
CA GLY A 127 16.95 79.59 -51.43
C GLY A 127 15.49 79.60 -51.85
N VAL A 128 14.60 80.33 -51.16
CA VAL A 128 13.16 80.36 -51.44
C VAL A 128 12.66 81.81 -51.54
N CYS A 129 12.22 82.18 -52.74
CA CYS A 129 11.61 83.47 -53.04
C CYS A 129 10.11 83.27 -53.33
N THR A 130 9.24 83.65 -52.40
CA THR A 130 7.79 83.47 -52.52
C THR A 130 7.11 84.82 -52.64
N ALA A 131 6.39 85.06 -53.73
CA ALA A 131 5.71 86.33 -53.99
C ALA A 131 6.64 87.57 -53.91
N GLY A 132 7.91 87.41 -54.31
CA GLY A 132 8.90 88.49 -54.32
C GLY A 132 9.55 88.79 -52.97
N ILE A 133 9.36 87.94 -51.97
CA ILE A 133 9.95 88.05 -50.63
C ILE A 133 10.68 86.75 -50.26
N CYS A 134 11.85 86.87 -49.63
CA CYS A 134 12.58 85.75 -49.07
C CYS A 134 11.80 85.15 -47.89
N THR A 135 11.51 83.85 -47.99
CA THR A 135 10.72 83.09 -47.01
C THR A 135 11.45 81.80 -46.62
N CYS A 136 11.31 81.32 -45.39
CA CYS A 136 11.99 80.10 -44.98
C CYS A 136 11.51 78.90 -45.80
N ALA A 137 12.44 77.99 -46.07
CA ALA A 137 12.10 76.68 -46.62
C ALA A 137 11.16 75.92 -45.68
N THR A 138 10.41 74.96 -46.23
CA THR A 138 9.53 74.09 -45.44
C THR A 138 10.31 73.36 -44.35
N GLY A 139 9.77 73.29 -43.13
CA GLY A 139 10.48 72.72 -41.96
C GLY A 139 11.35 73.74 -41.20
N PHE A 140 11.36 75.00 -41.61
CA PHE A 140 12.08 76.07 -40.92
C PHE A 140 11.15 77.23 -40.56
N SER A 141 11.48 77.94 -39.48
CA SER A 141 10.77 79.12 -39.03
C SER A 141 11.73 80.32 -38.89
N PRO A 142 11.27 81.55 -39.16
CA PRO A 142 12.11 82.74 -39.01
C PRO A 142 12.37 83.01 -37.53
N ASP A 143 13.63 83.26 -37.17
CA ASP A 143 14.04 83.56 -35.80
C ASP A 143 13.90 85.06 -35.42
N GLY A 144 13.44 85.88 -36.36
CA GLY A 144 13.29 87.33 -36.21
C GLY A 144 14.56 88.14 -36.49
N THR A 145 15.68 87.49 -36.84
CA THR A 145 16.95 88.14 -37.21
C THR A 145 17.24 88.09 -38.71
N GLY A 146 16.33 87.51 -39.50
CA GLY A 146 16.52 87.25 -40.92
C GLY A 146 17.11 85.86 -41.21
N ALA A 147 17.33 85.03 -40.18
CA ALA A 147 17.77 83.65 -40.33
C ALA A 147 16.60 82.66 -40.13
N CYS A 148 16.75 81.49 -40.75
CA CYS A 148 15.82 80.38 -40.60
C CYS A 148 16.35 79.39 -39.58
N LEU A 149 15.57 79.14 -38.52
CA LEU A 149 15.85 78.09 -37.56
C LEU A 149 15.01 76.85 -37.90
N ASP A 150 15.65 75.70 -37.77
CA ASP A 150 15.01 74.40 -37.91
C ASP A 150 13.83 74.26 -36.94
N LEU A 151 12.67 73.85 -37.45
CA LEU A 151 11.49 73.64 -36.64
C LEU A 151 11.54 72.22 -36.06
N ASP A 152 11.67 72.09 -34.75
CA ASP A 152 11.59 70.77 -34.12
C ASP A 152 10.14 70.25 -34.10
N GLU A 153 9.78 69.46 -35.13
CA GLU A 153 8.43 68.90 -35.24
C GLU A 153 8.11 67.85 -34.16
N CYS A 154 9.13 67.27 -33.54
CA CYS A 154 8.98 66.30 -32.45
C CYS A 154 8.50 66.97 -31.16
N THR A 155 8.96 68.19 -30.88
CA THR A 155 8.51 68.97 -29.70
C THR A 155 7.21 69.74 -29.96
N GLY A 156 6.97 70.12 -31.23
CA GLY A 156 5.78 70.86 -31.66
C GLY A 156 4.51 70.00 -31.86
N ALA A 157 4.60 68.67 -31.69
CA ALA A 157 3.53 67.70 -31.96
C ALA A 157 2.96 67.76 -33.39
N THR A 158 3.74 68.27 -34.35
CA THR A 158 3.43 68.23 -35.79
C THR A 158 3.97 66.98 -36.46
N ALA A 159 4.93 66.30 -35.83
CA ALA A 159 5.40 64.99 -36.28
C ALA A 159 4.32 63.92 -36.13
N ASN A 160 3.99 63.24 -37.21
CA ASN A 160 2.95 62.20 -37.27
C ASN A 160 3.51 60.79 -37.01
N CYS A 161 4.51 60.66 -36.13
CA CYS A 161 5.07 59.37 -35.78
C CYS A 161 4.06 58.47 -35.05
N ASN A 162 4.21 57.16 -35.19
CA ASN A 162 3.44 56.19 -34.43
C ASN A 162 3.68 56.36 -32.92
N PRO A 163 2.70 56.09 -32.05
CA PRO A 163 2.94 56.05 -30.59
C PRO A 163 4.06 55.09 -30.17
N ASN A 164 4.29 54.02 -30.95
CA ASN A 164 5.37 53.06 -30.73
C ASN A 164 6.62 53.36 -31.58
N ALA A 165 6.88 54.63 -31.88
CA ALA A 165 8.07 55.08 -32.60
C ALA A 165 8.77 56.24 -31.88
N VAL A 166 10.09 56.30 -32.05
CA VAL A 166 10.89 57.48 -31.68
C VAL A 166 10.86 58.49 -32.83
N CYS A 167 10.59 59.75 -32.48
CA CYS A 167 10.75 60.89 -33.39
C CYS A 167 12.16 61.45 -33.24
N THR A 168 12.87 61.64 -34.36
CA THR A 168 14.17 62.31 -34.39
C THR A 168 14.11 63.50 -35.32
N ASN A 169 14.32 64.70 -34.77
CA ASN A 169 14.35 65.94 -35.52
C ASN A 169 15.57 65.99 -36.44
N THR A 170 15.39 66.50 -37.66
CA THR A 170 16.43 66.63 -38.68
C THR A 170 16.32 67.99 -39.36
N PRO A 171 17.40 68.57 -39.89
CA PRO A 171 17.28 69.86 -40.57
C PRO A 171 16.23 69.84 -41.70
N GLY A 172 15.15 70.62 -41.54
CA GLY A 172 14.05 70.75 -42.49
C GLY A 172 12.96 69.68 -42.40
N GLY A 173 12.94 68.86 -41.34
CA GLY A 173 11.87 67.90 -41.10
C GLY A 173 12.20 66.87 -40.01
N PHE A 174 11.56 65.70 -40.03
CA PHE A 174 11.77 64.69 -39.00
C PHE A 174 11.77 63.28 -39.58
N THR A 175 12.32 62.34 -38.80
CA THR A 175 12.26 60.91 -39.10
C THR A 175 11.63 60.17 -37.93
N CYS A 176 10.83 59.15 -38.25
CA CYS A 176 10.23 58.27 -37.27
C CYS A 176 10.88 56.88 -37.40
N ALA A 177 11.21 56.25 -36.28
CA ALA A 177 11.69 54.86 -36.26
C ALA A 177 10.92 54.08 -35.19
N CYS A 178 10.39 52.91 -35.55
CA CYS A 178 9.68 52.07 -34.59
C CYS A 178 10.60 51.68 -33.41
N PHE A 179 10.03 51.56 -32.21
CA PHE A 179 10.75 51.02 -31.06
C PHE A 179 11.13 49.56 -31.30
N ALA A 180 12.11 49.06 -30.55
CA ALA A 180 12.46 47.65 -30.57
C ALA A 180 11.23 46.78 -30.22
N GLY A 181 11.05 45.66 -30.94
CA GLY A 181 9.85 44.81 -30.85
C GLY A 181 8.70 45.26 -31.77
N TYR A 182 8.92 46.26 -32.62
CA TYR A 182 7.97 46.70 -33.64
C TYR A 182 8.64 46.88 -35.00
N SER A 183 7.92 46.56 -36.06
CA SER A 183 8.36 46.78 -37.44
C SER A 183 7.40 47.69 -38.23
N GLY A 184 7.96 48.46 -39.15
CA GLY A 184 7.21 49.41 -39.97
C GLY A 184 8.04 50.59 -40.47
N ASP A 185 7.36 51.66 -40.90
CA ASP A 185 7.97 52.88 -41.46
C ASP A 185 8.11 54.02 -40.43
N GLY A 186 7.83 53.74 -39.15
CA GLY A 186 7.87 54.71 -38.05
C GLY A 186 6.61 55.57 -37.93
N VAL A 187 5.78 55.66 -38.97
CA VAL A 187 4.45 56.28 -38.93
C VAL A 187 3.40 55.21 -38.60
N THR A 188 3.56 54.02 -39.17
CA THR A 188 2.84 52.79 -38.83
C THR A 188 3.84 51.80 -38.27
N CYS A 189 3.67 51.42 -37.00
CA CYS A 189 4.45 50.38 -36.35
C CYS A 189 3.53 49.24 -35.93
N SER A 190 3.85 48.03 -36.39
CA SER A 190 3.15 46.80 -36.01
C SER A 190 4.03 46.01 -35.06
N ASP A 191 3.40 45.38 -34.08
CA ASP A 191 4.06 44.51 -33.12
C ASP A 191 4.72 43.31 -33.82
N ASP A 192 5.99 43.05 -33.50
CA ASP A 192 6.71 41.89 -34.01
C ASP A 192 6.37 40.68 -33.15
N ASN A 193 5.63 39.72 -33.69
CA ASN A 193 5.33 38.50 -32.95
C ASN A 193 6.54 37.54 -32.98
N GLU A 194 7.43 37.65 -32.01
CA GLU A 194 8.68 36.87 -32.00
C GLU A 194 8.41 35.36 -31.93
N CYS A 195 7.32 34.95 -31.27
CA CYS A 195 6.91 33.55 -31.19
C CYS A 195 6.46 32.98 -32.55
N ALA A 196 5.82 33.80 -33.39
CA ALA A 196 5.39 33.38 -34.72
C ALA A 196 6.54 33.38 -35.74
N ILE A 197 7.50 34.28 -35.55
CA ILE A 197 8.66 34.46 -36.44
C ILE A 197 9.82 33.52 -36.02
N GLY A 198 9.82 33.01 -34.78
CA GLY A 198 10.84 32.10 -34.25
C GLY A 198 12.14 32.80 -33.88
N THR A 199 12.07 34.08 -33.49
CA THR A 199 13.20 34.88 -33.01
C THR A 199 13.27 34.95 -31.49
N ASP A 200 12.29 34.36 -30.79
CA ASP A 200 12.31 34.23 -29.35
C ASP A 200 13.50 33.37 -28.87
N ASN A 201 13.84 33.53 -27.59
CA ASN A 201 14.89 32.74 -26.94
C ASN A 201 14.32 31.85 -25.84
N CYS A 202 13.05 31.45 -25.95
CA CYS A 202 12.44 30.57 -24.98
C CYS A 202 13.12 29.19 -25.00
N GLY A 203 13.22 28.57 -23.83
CA GLY A 203 13.79 27.23 -23.71
C GLY A 203 12.95 26.18 -24.44
N ALA A 204 13.57 25.05 -24.80
CA ALA A 204 12.87 23.97 -25.52
C ALA A 204 11.63 23.43 -24.77
N ASN A 205 11.62 23.54 -23.43
CA ASN A 205 10.50 23.16 -22.57
C ASN A 205 9.78 24.41 -22.00
N ALA A 206 9.63 25.44 -22.82
CA ALA A 206 8.91 26.65 -22.48
C ALA A 206 7.91 27.05 -23.56
N THR A 207 6.83 27.70 -23.14
CA THR A 207 5.84 28.32 -24.02
C THR A 207 6.20 29.79 -24.20
N CYS A 208 6.34 30.21 -25.46
CA CYS A 208 6.45 31.62 -25.83
C CYS A 208 5.06 32.25 -25.91
N THR A 209 4.88 33.40 -25.26
CA THR A 209 3.66 34.21 -25.34
C THR A 209 4.02 35.62 -25.79
N ASN A 210 3.48 36.02 -26.95
CA ASN A 210 3.70 37.34 -27.52
C ASN A 210 3.04 38.44 -26.67
N THR A 211 3.73 39.57 -26.54
CA THR A 211 3.26 40.76 -25.83
C THR A 211 3.54 42.01 -26.67
N SER A 212 2.88 43.13 -26.39
CA SER A 212 3.13 44.34 -27.16
C SER A 212 4.58 44.83 -26.93
N GLY A 213 5.41 44.82 -27.97
CA GLY A 213 6.81 45.23 -27.98
C GLY A 213 7.80 44.17 -27.50
N GLY A 214 7.39 42.90 -27.45
CA GLY A 214 8.28 41.80 -27.07
C GLY A 214 7.53 40.52 -26.71
N PHE A 215 8.16 39.63 -25.94
CA PHE A 215 7.55 38.34 -25.59
C PHE A 215 7.91 37.90 -24.17
N THR A 216 7.18 36.90 -23.67
CA THR A 216 7.44 36.25 -22.39
C THR A 216 7.56 34.75 -22.57
N CYS A 217 8.48 34.13 -21.82
CA CYS A 217 8.67 32.69 -21.79
C CYS A 217 8.24 32.12 -20.43
N ALA A 218 7.47 31.06 -20.44
CA ALA A 218 7.11 30.32 -19.23
C ALA A 218 7.40 28.83 -19.43
N CYS A 219 8.09 28.20 -18.47
CA CYS A 219 8.33 26.76 -18.54
C CYS A 219 6.99 26.01 -18.61
N VAL A 220 6.95 24.94 -19.42
CA VAL A 220 5.77 24.07 -19.48
C VAL A 220 5.59 23.32 -18.16
N THR A 221 4.38 22.82 -17.91
CA THR A 221 4.10 21.99 -16.73
C THR A 221 5.07 20.81 -16.64
N GLY A 222 5.56 20.51 -15.43
CA GLY A 222 6.61 19.51 -15.19
C GLY A 222 8.04 20.07 -15.27
N TYR A 223 8.19 21.36 -15.59
CA TYR A 223 9.50 22.04 -15.62
C TYR A 223 9.50 23.30 -14.77
N SER A 224 10.67 23.65 -14.24
CA SER A 224 10.89 24.87 -13.46
C SER A 224 12.09 25.65 -13.99
N GLY A 225 12.06 26.98 -13.82
CA GLY A 225 13.11 27.87 -14.28
C GLY A 225 12.60 29.25 -14.66
N ASN A 226 13.36 29.95 -15.51
CA ASN A 226 13.08 31.34 -15.92
C ASN A 226 12.44 31.45 -17.32
N GLY A 227 11.95 30.34 -17.89
CA GLY A 227 11.37 30.30 -19.23
C GLY A 227 12.40 30.24 -20.37
N ILE A 228 13.64 30.65 -20.14
CA ILE A 228 14.76 30.48 -21.09
C ILE A 228 15.50 29.18 -20.80
N THR A 229 15.76 28.90 -19.52
CA THR A 229 16.32 27.64 -19.03
C THR A 229 15.25 26.97 -18.17
N CYS A 230 14.77 25.82 -18.63
CA CYS A 230 13.76 25.02 -17.95
C CYS A 230 14.36 23.64 -17.64
N SER A 231 14.35 23.28 -16.36
CA SER A 231 14.80 21.98 -15.87
C SER A 231 13.62 21.18 -15.38
N ASP A 232 13.70 19.87 -15.56
CA ASP A 232 12.72 18.91 -15.05
C ASP A 232 12.49 19.11 -13.55
N VAL A 233 11.22 19.05 -13.12
CA VAL A 233 10.86 19.05 -11.71
C VAL A 233 10.83 17.61 -11.24
N ASP A 234 11.64 17.28 -10.23
CA ASP A 234 11.52 15.98 -9.56
C ASP A 234 10.38 16.04 -8.54
N GLU A 235 9.17 15.63 -8.94
CA GLU A 235 8.01 15.67 -8.05
C GLU A 235 8.18 14.74 -6.84
N CYS A 236 8.92 13.64 -6.99
CA CYS A 236 9.18 12.67 -5.91
C CYS A 236 10.14 13.24 -4.85
N ALA A 237 11.16 13.99 -5.27
CA ALA A 237 12.11 14.63 -4.35
C ALA A 237 11.50 15.84 -3.62
N THR A 238 10.56 16.53 -4.29
CA THR A 238 9.88 17.72 -3.74
C THR A 238 8.64 17.38 -2.91
N GLY A 239 8.11 16.16 -3.03
CA GLY A 239 6.85 15.74 -2.41
C GLY A 239 5.63 16.44 -3.03
N ALA A 240 5.75 16.89 -4.28
CA ALA A 240 4.67 17.49 -5.06
C ALA A 240 3.86 16.43 -5.84
N ASP A 241 4.31 15.17 -5.81
CA ASP A 241 3.59 14.05 -6.37
C ASP A 241 2.26 13.81 -5.64
N ASN A 242 1.36 13.10 -6.31
CA ASN A 242 0.07 12.69 -5.75
C ASN A 242 -0.02 11.16 -5.62
N CYS A 243 1.12 10.48 -5.47
CA CYS A 243 1.12 9.04 -5.30
C CYS A 243 0.42 8.64 -4.00
N SER A 244 -0.18 7.46 -3.99
CA SER A 244 -0.74 6.87 -2.77
C SER A 244 0.36 6.71 -1.71
N ALA A 245 -0.02 6.69 -0.43
CA ALA A 245 0.91 6.32 0.65
C ALA A 245 1.42 4.87 0.53
N ASN A 246 0.74 4.04 -0.26
CA ASN A 246 1.10 2.66 -0.59
C ASN A 246 1.58 2.53 -2.05
N ALA A 247 2.31 3.52 -2.53
CA ALA A 247 2.89 3.53 -3.87
C ALA A 247 4.28 4.17 -3.88
N GLY A 248 5.16 3.63 -4.70
CA GLY A 248 6.43 4.25 -5.06
C GLY A 248 6.24 5.33 -6.13
N CYS A 249 6.87 6.48 -5.92
CA CYS A 249 7.01 7.54 -6.92
C CYS A 249 8.30 7.35 -7.72
N ALA A 250 8.21 7.46 -9.05
CA ALA A 250 9.35 7.49 -9.95
C ALA A 250 9.29 8.72 -10.86
N ASN A 251 10.29 9.60 -10.71
CA ASN A 251 10.41 10.80 -11.52
C ASN A 251 10.72 10.46 -12.99
N SER A 252 10.20 11.27 -13.90
CA SER A 252 10.40 11.15 -15.34
C SER A 252 10.53 12.53 -15.98
N VAL A 253 11.09 12.60 -17.17
CA VAL A 253 11.26 13.91 -17.83
C VAL A 253 9.89 14.49 -18.19
N GLY A 254 9.51 15.61 -17.54
CA GLY A 254 8.26 16.32 -17.69
C GLY A 254 7.11 15.86 -16.79
N GLY A 255 7.38 15.03 -15.77
CA GLY A 255 6.38 14.59 -14.79
C GLY A 255 6.81 13.34 -14.04
N PHE A 256 5.87 12.56 -13.50
CA PHE A 256 6.20 11.39 -12.69
C PHE A 256 5.22 10.25 -12.91
N THR A 257 5.60 9.07 -12.40
CA THR A 257 4.74 7.89 -12.39
C THR A 257 4.64 7.31 -10.99
N CYS A 258 3.43 6.87 -10.62
CA CYS A 258 3.16 6.19 -9.36
C CYS A 258 2.92 4.71 -9.66
N SER A 259 3.51 3.82 -8.86
CA SER A 259 3.27 2.37 -8.92
C SER A 259 2.93 1.87 -7.54
N CYS A 260 1.80 1.17 -7.40
CA CYS A 260 1.41 0.60 -6.11
C CYS A 260 2.50 -0.35 -5.58
N ASP A 261 2.68 -0.33 -4.26
CA ASP A 261 3.60 -1.23 -3.58
C ASP A 261 3.12 -2.68 -3.69
N ALA A 262 4.01 -3.65 -3.43
CA ALA A 262 3.63 -5.06 -3.42
C ALA A 262 2.51 -5.34 -2.39
N GLY A 263 1.53 -6.15 -2.77
CA GLY A 263 0.31 -6.41 -1.97
C GLY A 263 -0.80 -5.36 -2.16
N TYR A 264 -0.64 -4.42 -3.09
CA TYR A 264 -1.66 -3.45 -3.44
C TYR A 264 -1.87 -3.38 -4.95
N SER A 265 -3.12 -3.14 -5.37
CA SER A 265 -3.50 -2.94 -6.77
C SER A 265 -4.22 -1.61 -6.99
N GLY A 266 -4.06 -1.04 -8.18
CA GLY A 266 -4.64 0.24 -8.54
C GLY A 266 -3.87 1.01 -9.61
N ASN A 267 -3.98 2.33 -9.61
CA ASN A 267 -3.35 3.22 -10.60
C ASN A 267 -2.14 4.00 -10.04
N GLY A 268 -1.62 3.60 -8.87
CA GLY A 268 -0.51 4.26 -8.18
C GLY A 268 -0.90 5.51 -7.38
N VAL A 269 -1.92 6.25 -7.80
CA VAL A 269 -2.51 7.36 -7.03
C VAL A 269 -3.51 6.85 -6.00
N SER A 270 -4.29 5.84 -6.38
CA SER A 270 -5.18 5.08 -5.51
C SER A 270 -4.75 3.63 -5.57
N CYS A 271 -4.28 3.13 -4.43
CA CYS A 271 -3.90 1.74 -4.25
C CYS A 271 -4.79 1.13 -3.18
N VAL A 272 -5.38 -0.02 -3.50
CA VAL A 272 -6.24 -0.79 -2.62
C VAL A 272 -5.50 -2.08 -2.28
N ASP A 273 -5.61 -2.48 -1.02
CA ASP A 273 -5.04 -3.71 -0.52
C ASP A 273 -5.58 -4.93 -1.29
N ASP A 274 -4.69 -5.83 -1.69
CA ASP A 274 -5.05 -7.07 -2.36
C ASP A 274 -5.44 -8.13 -1.32
N ASP A 275 -6.70 -8.56 -1.31
CA ASP A 275 -7.13 -9.62 -0.37
C ASP A 275 -6.75 -11.01 -0.91
N GLU A 276 -5.56 -11.49 -0.57
CA GLU A 276 -5.08 -12.80 -1.04
C GLU A 276 -5.84 -13.99 -0.42
N CYS A 277 -6.52 -13.77 0.71
CA CYS A 277 -7.38 -14.77 1.34
C CYS A 277 -8.67 -14.95 0.53
N ALA A 278 -9.34 -13.86 0.15
CA ALA A 278 -10.56 -13.90 -0.66
C ALA A 278 -10.29 -14.36 -2.10
N ALA A 279 -9.13 -13.97 -2.67
CA ALA A 279 -8.73 -14.38 -4.00
C ALA A 279 -8.21 -15.83 -4.08
N GLY A 280 -7.92 -16.46 -2.93
CA GLY A 280 -7.29 -17.78 -2.89
C GLY A 280 -5.85 -17.79 -3.43
N ALA A 281 -5.17 -16.64 -3.41
CA ALA A 281 -3.79 -16.48 -3.86
C ALA A 281 -2.77 -16.68 -2.72
N ASN A 282 -3.26 -16.84 -1.48
CA ASN A 282 -2.44 -17.17 -0.32
C ASN A 282 -1.82 -18.57 -0.44
N ASN A 283 -0.73 -18.77 0.30
CA ASN A 283 0.00 -20.05 0.37
C ASN A 283 -0.17 -20.74 1.74
N CYS A 284 -1.24 -20.44 2.47
CA CYS A 284 -1.48 -21.08 3.77
C CYS A 284 -1.68 -22.60 3.61
N ALA A 285 -1.28 -23.36 4.64
CA ALA A 285 -1.57 -24.79 4.69
C ALA A 285 -3.09 -25.04 4.68
N ALA A 286 -3.52 -26.20 4.18
CA ALA A 286 -4.94 -26.58 4.25
C ALA A 286 -5.47 -26.68 5.70
N SER A 287 -4.59 -26.98 6.66
CA SER A 287 -4.86 -26.97 8.10
C SER A 287 -4.54 -25.62 8.76
N ALA A 288 -4.52 -24.53 8.00
CA ALA A 288 -4.35 -23.16 8.50
C ALA A 288 -5.49 -22.25 8.04
N SER A 289 -5.70 -21.19 8.81
CA SER A 289 -6.60 -20.09 8.50
C SER A 289 -5.82 -18.89 7.97
N CYS A 290 -6.31 -18.29 6.89
CA CYS A 290 -5.75 -17.07 6.29
C CYS A 290 -6.46 -15.83 6.84
N THR A 291 -5.69 -14.80 7.21
CA THR A 291 -6.22 -13.48 7.56
C THR A 291 -5.54 -12.41 6.72
N ASN A 292 -6.33 -11.62 5.98
CA ASN A 292 -5.83 -10.54 5.15
C ASN A 292 -5.32 -9.37 6.01
N THR A 293 -4.24 -8.73 5.57
CA THR A 293 -3.60 -7.60 6.25
C THR A 293 -3.14 -6.55 5.23
N PRO A 294 -3.02 -5.27 5.60
CA PRO A 294 -2.51 -4.27 4.66
C PRO A 294 -1.12 -4.65 4.09
N GLY A 295 -1.05 -4.89 2.79
CA GLY A 295 0.14 -5.27 2.03
C GLY A 295 0.46 -6.77 2.00
N GLY A 296 -0.44 -7.63 2.45
CA GLY A 296 -0.27 -9.09 2.38
C GLY A 296 -1.20 -9.87 3.31
N PHE A 297 -0.78 -11.05 3.78
CA PHE A 297 -1.64 -11.89 4.61
C PHE A 297 -0.84 -12.66 5.66
N ILE A 298 -1.54 -13.15 6.67
CA ILE A 298 -0.99 -13.99 7.73
C ILE A 298 -1.71 -15.34 7.73
N CYS A 299 -0.94 -16.41 7.78
CA CYS A 299 -1.43 -17.77 7.98
C CYS A 299 -1.26 -18.18 9.46
N ALA A 300 -2.27 -18.80 10.04
CA ALA A 300 -2.20 -19.37 11.38
C ALA A 300 -2.71 -20.81 11.35
N CYS A 301 -1.94 -21.76 11.89
CA CYS A 301 -2.38 -23.15 11.99
C CYS A 301 -3.69 -23.25 12.80
N ASN A 302 -4.58 -24.12 12.35
CA ASN A 302 -5.83 -24.41 13.05
C ASN A 302 -5.51 -25.12 14.38
N ALA A 303 -6.47 -25.13 15.31
CA ALA A 303 -6.31 -25.86 16.57
C ALA A 303 -5.99 -27.35 16.34
N GLY A 304 -5.08 -27.90 17.15
CA GLY A 304 -4.54 -29.27 16.98
C GLY A 304 -3.40 -29.37 15.96
N TYR A 305 -2.90 -28.24 15.45
CA TYR A 305 -1.73 -28.19 14.57
C TYR A 305 -0.76 -27.11 15.03
N SER A 306 0.53 -27.38 14.83
CA SER A 306 1.62 -26.43 15.08
C SER A 306 2.47 -26.18 13.84
N GLY A 307 3.06 -24.98 13.74
CA GLY A 307 3.85 -24.57 12.58
C GLY A 307 3.85 -23.06 12.34
N ASP A 308 4.18 -22.65 11.12
CA ASP A 308 4.25 -21.24 10.69
C ASP A 308 3.00 -20.77 9.90
N GLY A 309 1.97 -21.63 9.82
CA GLY A 309 0.74 -21.36 9.07
C GLY A 309 0.83 -21.71 7.57
N VAL A 310 2.02 -21.72 6.99
CA VAL A 310 2.27 -22.19 5.60
C VAL A 310 2.54 -23.70 5.61
N SER A 311 3.24 -24.16 6.64
CA SER A 311 3.44 -25.58 6.97
C SER A 311 2.92 -25.82 8.38
N CYS A 312 1.87 -26.64 8.47
CA CYS A 312 1.29 -27.03 9.74
C CYS A 312 1.37 -28.55 9.88
N THR A 313 1.90 -29.00 11.02
CA THR A 313 1.98 -30.40 11.41
C THR A 313 0.97 -30.68 12.51
N ASP A 314 0.34 -31.83 12.41
CA ASP A 314 -0.58 -32.34 13.42
C ASP A 314 0.13 -32.49 14.78
N ASP A 315 -0.51 -32.02 15.84
CA ASP A 315 0.00 -32.15 17.20
C ASP A 315 -0.41 -33.51 17.76
N ASP A 316 0.54 -34.41 17.97
CA ASP A 316 0.23 -35.73 18.56
C ASP A 316 0.11 -35.62 20.08
N GLU A 317 -1.12 -35.43 20.59
CA GLU A 317 -1.35 -35.26 22.02
C GLU A 317 -1.05 -36.53 22.83
N CYS A 318 -1.16 -37.71 22.21
CA CYS A 318 -0.87 -38.99 22.85
C CYS A 318 0.64 -39.15 23.11
N VAL A 319 1.49 -38.69 22.18
CA VAL A 319 2.95 -38.69 22.36
C VAL A 319 3.38 -37.57 23.30
N ALA A 320 2.75 -36.40 23.21
CA ALA A 320 3.04 -35.27 24.08
C ALA A 320 2.54 -35.46 25.52
N GLY A 321 1.61 -36.39 25.75
CA GLY A 321 0.94 -36.61 27.03
C GLY A 321 0.07 -35.42 27.46
N THR A 322 -0.45 -34.68 26.47
CA THR A 322 -1.38 -33.56 26.68
C THR A 322 -2.84 -33.97 26.49
N ASP A 323 -3.08 -35.23 26.13
CA ASP A 323 -4.40 -35.81 26.05
C ASP A 323 -5.09 -35.82 27.43
N ASN A 324 -6.41 -35.95 27.41
CA ASN A 324 -7.22 -36.07 28.61
C ASN A 324 -7.85 -37.47 28.73
N CYS A 325 -7.25 -38.50 28.13
CA CYS A 325 -7.78 -39.84 28.20
C CYS A 325 -7.76 -40.36 29.65
N SER A 326 -8.70 -41.25 29.96
CA SER A 326 -8.70 -41.96 31.23
C SER A 326 -7.41 -42.77 31.38
N ALA A 327 -7.00 -43.02 32.63
CA ALA A 327 -5.91 -43.96 32.89
C ALA A 327 -6.22 -45.41 32.45
N ASN A 328 -7.51 -45.74 32.26
CA ASN A 328 -7.99 -47.02 31.74
C ASN A 328 -8.50 -46.87 30.30
N ALA A 329 -7.85 -46.01 29.52
CA ALA A 329 -8.14 -45.80 28.11
C ALA A 329 -6.85 -45.70 27.31
N SER A 330 -6.91 -46.19 26.09
CA SER A 330 -5.88 -46.04 25.09
C SER A 330 -6.13 -44.78 24.24
N CYS A 331 -5.12 -43.93 24.13
CA CYS A 331 -5.12 -42.74 23.27
C CYS A 331 -4.71 -43.12 21.83
N SER A 332 -5.44 -42.60 20.83
CA SER A 332 -5.08 -42.68 19.41
C SER A 332 -5.13 -41.31 18.77
N ASN A 333 -4.00 -40.85 18.24
CA ASN A 333 -3.88 -39.59 17.56
C ASN A 333 -4.69 -39.56 16.24
N THR A 334 -5.23 -38.41 15.89
CA THR A 334 -6.03 -38.15 14.69
C THR A 334 -5.70 -36.78 14.11
N ALA A 335 -6.01 -36.52 12.84
CA ALA A 335 -5.70 -35.21 12.26
C ALA A 335 -6.50 -34.07 12.93
N GLY A 336 -5.81 -33.20 13.67
CA GLY A 336 -6.33 -32.06 14.42
C GLY A 336 -6.77 -32.36 15.86
N GLY A 337 -6.40 -33.52 16.41
CA GLY A 337 -6.71 -33.89 17.79
C GLY A 337 -6.57 -35.39 18.05
N PHE A 338 -7.25 -35.93 19.05
CA PHE A 338 -7.09 -37.33 19.42
C PHE A 338 -8.41 -37.98 19.83
N THR A 339 -8.40 -39.31 19.91
CA THR A 339 -9.53 -40.12 20.38
C THR A 339 -9.09 -41.03 21.51
N CYS A 340 -9.92 -41.11 22.55
CA CYS A 340 -9.72 -42.00 23.68
C CYS A 340 -10.67 -43.18 23.57
N THR A 341 -10.17 -44.40 23.75
CA THR A 341 -11.00 -45.61 23.77
C THR A 341 -10.75 -46.35 25.08
N CYS A 342 -11.80 -46.61 25.86
CA CYS A 342 -11.66 -47.37 27.10
C CYS A 342 -11.04 -48.75 26.83
N ASP A 343 -10.14 -49.16 27.71
CA ASP A 343 -9.51 -50.46 27.63
C ASP A 343 -10.54 -51.57 27.89
N VAL A 344 -10.23 -52.81 27.48
CA VAL A 344 -11.10 -53.97 27.71
C VAL A 344 -11.38 -54.13 29.21
N GLY A 345 -12.64 -54.41 29.56
CA GLY A 345 -13.11 -54.44 30.95
C GLY A 345 -13.62 -53.09 31.47
N TYR A 346 -13.54 -52.03 30.66
CA TYR A 346 -14.07 -50.70 30.99
C TYR A 346 -15.03 -50.18 29.93
N ALA A 347 -15.97 -49.33 30.34
CA ALA A 347 -16.93 -48.67 29.46
C ALA A 347 -17.03 -47.18 29.76
N GLY A 348 -17.31 -46.37 28.73
CA GLY A 348 -17.39 -44.92 28.86
C GLY A 348 -17.12 -44.19 27.54
N ASP A 349 -16.75 -42.92 27.64
CA ASP A 349 -16.43 -42.04 26.51
C ASP A 349 -14.91 -41.93 26.23
N GLY A 350 -14.09 -42.75 26.90
CA GLY A 350 -12.63 -42.75 26.79
C GLY A 350 -11.93 -41.75 27.70
N VAL A 351 -12.59 -40.66 28.09
CA VAL A 351 -12.09 -39.70 29.11
C VAL A 351 -12.49 -40.19 30.50
N SER A 352 -13.71 -40.70 30.64
CA SER A 352 -14.23 -41.32 31.85
C SER A 352 -14.57 -42.78 31.56
N CYS A 353 -13.68 -43.68 31.98
CA CYS A 353 -13.87 -45.13 31.85
C CYS A 353 -14.16 -45.74 33.22
N VAL A 354 -15.31 -46.42 33.33
CA VAL A 354 -15.72 -47.14 34.53
C VAL A 354 -15.64 -48.64 34.30
N ASP A 355 -15.32 -49.35 35.35
CA ASP A 355 -15.27 -50.81 35.37
C ASP A 355 -16.59 -51.41 34.92
N VAL A 356 -16.53 -52.40 34.03
CA VAL A 356 -17.70 -53.15 33.57
C VAL A 356 -17.88 -54.34 34.48
N ASP A 357 -19.03 -54.43 35.15
CA ASP A 357 -19.36 -55.64 35.89
C ASP A 357 -19.83 -56.74 34.91
N GLU A 358 -18.92 -57.65 34.55
CA GLU A 358 -19.23 -58.73 33.62
C GLU A 358 -20.26 -59.72 34.17
N CYS A 359 -20.30 -59.90 35.50
CA CYS A 359 -21.24 -60.78 36.17
C CYS A 359 -22.69 -60.25 36.13
N VAL A 360 -22.86 -58.93 36.13
CA VAL A 360 -24.19 -58.30 36.01
C VAL A 360 -24.59 -58.12 34.55
N SER A 361 -23.64 -57.78 33.67
CA SER A 361 -23.91 -57.58 32.25
C SER A 361 -24.10 -58.89 31.47
N GLY A 362 -23.69 -60.02 32.05
CA GLY A 362 -23.73 -61.34 31.40
C GLY A 362 -22.69 -61.48 30.28
N ALA A 363 -21.64 -60.66 30.33
CA ALA A 363 -20.49 -60.74 29.45
C ALA A 363 -19.43 -61.74 29.96
N ASP A 364 -19.59 -62.23 31.19
CA ASP A 364 -18.75 -63.25 31.76
C ASP A 364 -18.87 -64.57 30.99
N ASN A 365 -17.84 -65.40 31.10
CA ASN A 365 -17.83 -66.75 30.54
C ASN A 365 -17.72 -67.81 31.65
N CYS A 366 -18.18 -67.50 32.86
CA CYS A 366 -18.12 -68.46 33.95
C CYS A 366 -19.01 -69.67 33.65
N SER A 367 -18.59 -70.84 34.15
CA SER A 367 -19.42 -72.04 34.10
C SER A 367 -20.74 -71.79 34.83
N VAL A 368 -21.82 -72.47 34.40
CA VAL A 368 -23.08 -72.50 35.16
C VAL A 368 -22.91 -73.04 36.59
N ASP A 369 -21.88 -73.85 36.80
CA ASP A 369 -21.49 -74.42 38.09
C ASP A 369 -20.36 -73.62 38.77
N ALA A 370 -20.18 -72.35 38.40
CA ALA A 370 -19.24 -71.42 39.01
C ALA A 370 -19.96 -70.18 39.53
N THR A 371 -19.35 -69.53 40.52
CA THR A 371 -19.73 -68.20 40.98
C THR A 371 -18.81 -67.17 40.29
N CYS A 372 -19.41 -66.18 39.64
CA CYS A 372 -18.72 -65.02 39.09
C CYS A 372 -18.52 -63.96 40.16
N THR A 373 -17.33 -63.37 40.25
CA THR A 373 -17.02 -62.21 41.09
C THR A 373 -16.37 -61.12 40.25
N ASN A 374 -17.00 -59.95 40.20
CA ASN A 374 -16.47 -58.79 39.49
C ASN A 374 -15.15 -58.31 40.13
N THR A 375 -14.19 -57.91 39.31
CA THR A 375 -12.91 -57.34 39.70
C THR A 375 -12.61 -56.08 38.89
N VAL A 376 -11.67 -55.26 39.32
CA VAL A 376 -11.35 -54.04 38.55
C VAL A 376 -10.63 -54.43 37.25
N GLY A 377 -11.26 -54.17 36.11
CA GLY A 377 -10.79 -54.45 34.76
C GLY A 377 -11.15 -55.84 34.24
N GLY A 378 -12.03 -56.59 34.92
CA GLY A 378 -12.45 -57.93 34.49
C GLY A 378 -13.18 -58.70 35.59
N PHE A 379 -13.18 -60.03 35.50
CA PHE A 379 -13.91 -60.87 36.46
C PHE A 379 -13.17 -62.16 36.75
N ASP A 380 -13.46 -62.74 37.92
CA ASP A 380 -12.95 -64.04 38.34
C ASP A 380 -14.10 -65.05 38.43
N CYS A 381 -13.86 -66.26 37.91
CA CYS A 381 -14.77 -67.38 38.04
C CYS A 381 -14.20 -68.40 39.04
N ALA A 382 -15.00 -68.79 40.03
CA ALA A 382 -14.64 -69.85 40.98
C ALA A 382 -15.68 -70.97 40.93
N CYS A 383 -15.25 -72.23 40.73
CA CYS A 383 -16.17 -73.37 40.75
C CYS A 383 -16.90 -73.44 42.10
N ASN A 384 -18.20 -73.73 42.04
CA ASN A 384 -19.02 -73.91 43.22
C ASN A 384 -18.51 -75.13 44.02
N VAL A 385 -18.83 -75.17 45.32
CA VAL A 385 -18.47 -76.31 46.19
C VAL A 385 -19.02 -77.60 45.59
N GLY A 386 -18.19 -78.65 45.55
CA GLY A 386 -18.52 -79.92 44.89
C GLY A 386 -18.11 -79.99 43.41
N TYR A 387 -17.51 -78.92 42.87
CA TYR A 387 -16.94 -78.90 41.51
C TYR A 387 -15.46 -78.52 41.54
N VAL A 388 -14.70 -78.99 40.56
CA VAL A 388 -13.28 -78.70 40.37
C VAL A 388 -13.01 -78.23 38.94
N GLY A 389 -12.07 -77.31 38.77
CA GLY A 389 -11.74 -76.74 37.46
C GLY A 389 -11.15 -75.33 37.56
N ASN A 390 -11.28 -74.56 36.48
CA ASN A 390 -10.74 -73.19 36.37
C ASN A 390 -11.83 -72.10 36.42
N GLY A 391 -13.05 -72.44 36.87
CA GLY A 391 -14.17 -71.51 36.98
C GLY A 391 -14.94 -71.28 35.67
N VAL A 392 -14.25 -71.24 34.52
CA VAL A 392 -14.88 -71.23 33.19
C VAL A 392 -15.37 -72.63 32.81
N VAL A 393 -14.58 -73.63 33.14
CA VAL A 393 -14.93 -75.05 33.03
C VAL A 393 -14.88 -75.64 34.42
N CYS A 394 -16.04 -76.09 34.90
CA CYS A 394 -16.17 -76.78 36.18
C CYS A 394 -16.74 -78.17 35.91
N THR A 395 -16.09 -79.18 36.47
CA THR A 395 -16.55 -80.57 36.43
C THR A 395 -16.85 -81.04 37.83
N ASP A 396 -17.86 -81.87 37.96
CA ASP A 396 -18.25 -82.51 39.21
C ASP A 396 -17.04 -83.18 39.90
N LEU A 397 -16.84 -82.90 41.19
CA LEU A 397 -15.77 -83.48 41.98
C LEU A 397 -16.24 -84.84 42.51
N ASP A 398 -15.68 -85.92 41.99
CA ASP A 398 -15.99 -87.27 42.49
C ASP A 398 -15.42 -87.47 43.91
N GLU A 399 -16.25 -87.26 44.92
CA GLU A 399 -15.81 -87.42 46.30
C GLU A 399 -15.75 -88.88 46.72
N CYS A 400 -16.42 -89.79 46.00
CA CYS A 400 -16.31 -91.22 46.24
C CYS A 400 -14.92 -91.76 45.94
N ALA A 401 -14.16 -91.09 45.06
CA ALA A 401 -12.79 -91.46 44.72
C ALA A 401 -11.81 -91.36 45.91
N THR A 402 -12.16 -90.58 46.96
CA THR A 402 -11.34 -90.44 48.17
C THR A 402 -12.13 -90.85 49.41
N ASP A 403 -11.58 -91.78 50.20
CA ASP A 403 -12.18 -92.23 51.48
C ASP A 403 -13.67 -92.63 51.38
N ASN A 404 -14.07 -93.25 50.26
CA ASN A 404 -15.46 -93.62 49.97
C ASN A 404 -16.46 -92.46 50.17
N GLY A 405 -16.06 -91.22 49.90
CA GLY A 405 -16.89 -90.03 50.12
C GLY A 405 -17.19 -89.72 51.59
N GLY A 406 -16.52 -90.38 52.53
CA GLY A 406 -16.86 -90.38 53.95
C GLY A 406 -18.06 -91.27 54.32
N CYS A 407 -18.56 -92.09 53.39
CA CYS A 407 -19.62 -93.06 53.66
C CYS A 407 -19.16 -94.14 54.64
N SER A 408 -20.13 -94.82 55.27
CA SER A 408 -19.83 -95.98 56.12
C SER A 408 -19.03 -97.04 55.35
N ALA A 409 -18.24 -97.85 56.07
CA ALA A 409 -17.56 -98.99 55.45
C ALA A 409 -18.56 -100.03 54.88
N ASP A 410 -19.79 -100.05 55.41
CA ASP A 410 -20.90 -100.90 54.97
C ASP A 410 -21.93 -100.12 54.12
N ALA A 411 -21.46 -99.10 53.39
CA ALA A 411 -22.25 -98.31 52.46
C ALA A 411 -21.51 -98.07 51.14
N THR A 412 -22.25 -98.20 50.04
CA THR A 412 -21.77 -97.82 48.71
C THR A 412 -21.95 -96.31 48.52
N CYS A 413 -20.86 -95.61 48.22
CA CYS A 413 -20.88 -94.21 47.78
C CYS A 413 -21.33 -94.10 46.31
N VAL A 414 -22.25 -93.17 46.03
CA VAL A 414 -22.70 -92.82 44.68
C VAL A 414 -22.42 -91.35 44.46
N ASN A 415 -21.52 -91.06 43.51
CA ASN A 415 -21.17 -89.71 43.11
C ASN A 415 -22.35 -89.05 42.37
N THR A 416 -22.66 -87.80 42.70
CA THR A 416 -23.78 -87.04 42.13
C THR A 416 -23.35 -85.61 41.82
N PRO A 417 -23.96 -84.88 40.86
CA PRO A 417 -23.53 -83.52 40.55
C PRO A 417 -23.51 -82.59 41.78
N GLY A 418 -22.33 -82.12 42.15
CA GLY A 418 -22.05 -81.21 43.26
C GLY A 418 -21.98 -81.84 44.65
N THR A 419 -22.12 -83.16 44.79
CA THR A 419 -22.08 -83.86 46.09
C THR A 419 -22.00 -85.39 45.95
N ARG A 420 -21.94 -86.12 47.06
CA ARG A 420 -22.11 -87.58 47.08
C ARG A 420 -23.26 -88.03 47.95
N THR A 421 -23.82 -89.19 47.61
CA THR A 421 -24.82 -89.88 48.43
C THR A 421 -24.29 -91.23 48.89
N CYS A 422 -24.68 -91.66 50.08
CA CYS A 422 -24.29 -92.95 50.65
C CYS A 422 -25.53 -93.84 50.78
N ALA A 423 -25.45 -95.07 50.29
CA ALA A 423 -26.51 -96.06 50.45
C ALA A 423 -25.98 -97.27 51.21
N CYS A 424 -26.62 -97.64 52.32
CA CYS A 424 -26.23 -98.84 53.07
C CYS A 424 -26.32 -100.08 52.18
N ASP A 425 -25.32 -100.94 52.30
CA ASP A 425 -25.27 -102.20 51.57
C ASP A 425 -26.37 -103.16 52.05
N THR A 426 -26.66 -104.18 51.24
CA THR A 426 -27.76 -105.12 51.51
C THR A 426 -27.57 -105.84 52.85
N GLY A 427 -28.59 -105.78 53.71
CA GLY A 427 -28.52 -106.32 55.08
C GLY A 427 -28.16 -105.30 56.16
N PHE A 428 -27.89 -104.04 55.78
CA PHE A 428 -27.67 -102.93 56.69
C PHE A 428 -28.76 -101.84 56.53
N SER A 429 -28.98 -101.05 57.59
CA SER A 429 -29.95 -99.94 57.58
C SER A 429 -29.39 -98.72 58.31
N GLY A 430 -29.71 -97.52 57.84
CA GLY A 430 -29.17 -96.26 58.34
C GLY A 430 -29.24 -95.11 57.34
N ASP A 431 -28.43 -94.07 57.54
CA ASP A 431 -28.36 -92.87 56.68
C ASP A 431 -27.24 -92.92 55.63
N GLY A 432 -26.56 -94.07 55.51
CA GLY A 432 -25.44 -94.30 54.59
C GLY A 432 -24.07 -93.83 55.12
N PHE A 433 -24.03 -92.85 56.03
CA PHE A 433 -22.81 -92.49 56.76
C PHE A 433 -22.63 -93.39 58.00
N LEU A 434 -23.74 -93.87 58.57
CA LEU A 434 -23.80 -94.90 59.60
C LEU A 434 -24.74 -96.02 59.16
N CYS A 435 -24.21 -97.23 58.99
CA CYS A 435 -24.98 -98.41 58.63
C CYS A 435 -24.86 -99.48 59.73
N VAL A 436 -25.99 -100.05 60.16
CA VAL A 436 -26.03 -101.12 61.15
C VAL A 436 -26.69 -102.37 60.61
N MET A 437 -26.12 -103.53 60.92
CA MET A 437 -26.58 -104.84 60.44
C MET A 437 -27.98 -105.17 60.97
N VAL A 438 -28.87 -105.63 60.08
CA VAL A 438 -30.24 -106.03 60.39
C VAL A 438 -30.41 -107.53 60.17
N VAL A 439 -30.66 -108.28 61.24
CA VAL A 439 -30.93 -109.73 61.17
C VAL A 439 -32.43 -109.98 61.25
N ASN A 440 -33.01 -110.49 60.16
CA ASN A 440 -34.41 -110.90 60.10
C ASN A 440 -34.52 -112.43 60.25
N ILE A 441 -35.17 -112.91 61.31
CA ILE A 441 -35.39 -114.35 61.56
C ILE A 441 -36.72 -114.77 60.94
N THR A 442 -36.72 -115.67 59.94
CA THR A 442 -37.91 -116.00 59.13
C THR A 442 -38.38 -117.46 59.19
N SER A 443 -38.07 -118.24 60.24
CA SER A 443 -38.57 -119.63 60.35
C SER A 443 -38.92 -120.07 61.79
N PRO A 444 -39.99 -120.86 62.01
CA PRO A 444 -40.44 -121.26 63.35
C PRO A 444 -39.82 -122.60 63.76
N THR A 445 -38.84 -122.58 64.66
CA THR A 445 -38.51 -123.74 65.50
C THR A 445 -38.34 -123.28 66.95
N THR A 446 -38.99 -123.99 67.87
CA THR A 446 -39.33 -123.59 69.24
C THR A 446 -38.18 -123.62 70.26
N ASN A 447 -36.92 -123.50 69.82
CA ASN A 447 -35.76 -123.14 70.65
C ASN A 447 -34.61 -122.77 69.72
N PHE A 448 -34.02 -121.58 69.87
CA PHE A 448 -32.81 -121.18 69.15
C PHE A 448 -31.71 -120.86 70.16
N ASN A 449 -30.54 -121.48 70.00
CA ASN A 449 -29.34 -121.15 70.76
C ASN A 449 -28.58 -120.06 70.01
N LEU A 450 -28.64 -118.82 70.49
CA LEU A 450 -27.79 -117.75 69.96
C LEU A 450 -26.40 -117.87 70.57
N ALA A 451 -25.49 -118.59 69.89
CA ALA A 451 -24.08 -118.61 70.24
C ALA A 451 -23.38 -117.42 69.57
N VAL A 452 -23.11 -116.35 70.33
CA VAL A 452 -22.22 -115.29 69.87
C VAL A 452 -20.78 -115.79 70.06
N ALA A 453 -20.18 -116.31 69.00
CA ALA A 453 -18.76 -116.65 68.99
C ALA A 453 -17.96 -115.34 68.95
N VAL A 454 -17.45 -114.89 70.10
CA VAL A 454 -16.46 -113.80 70.16
C VAL A 454 -15.12 -114.35 69.68
N GLY A 455 -14.79 -114.07 68.41
CA GLY A 455 -13.45 -114.31 67.88
C GLY A 455 -12.43 -113.38 68.56
N ASN A 456 -11.36 -113.98 69.11
CA ASN A 456 -10.16 -113.36 69.70
C ASN A 456 -10.29 -112.84 71.17
N PRO A 457 -9.53 -113.41 72.14
CA PRO A 457 -9.66 -113.10 73.57
C PRO A 457 -9.12 -111.73 74.04
N THR A 458 -8.75 -110.81 73.13
CA THR A 458 -8.13 -109.53 73.48
C THR A 458 -9.03 -108.29 73.37
N VAL A 459 -10.29 -108.43 72.92
CA VAL A 459 -11.25 -107.31 72.85
C VAL A 459 -12.58 -107.69 73.48
N VAL A 460 -12.86 -107.19 74.68
CA VAL A 460 -14.14 -107.36 75.36
C VAL A 460 -15.09 -106.26 74.86
N ARG A 461 -16.07 -106.61 74.03
CA ARG A 461 -17.16 -105.70 73.65
C ARG A 461 -18.46 -106.12 74.34
N PRO A 462 -19.13 -105.23 75.10
CA PRO A 462 -20.47 -105.51 75.58
C PRO A 462 -21.43 -105.45 74.39
N TYR A 463 -22.22 -106.50 74.19
CA TYR A 463 -23.32 -106.50 73.22
C TYR A 463 -24.63 -106.40 73.99
N LEU A 464 -25.52 -105.50 73.57
CA LEU A 464 -26.89 -105.48 74.04
C LEU A 464 -27.77 -106.18 72.99
N VAL A 465 -28.33 -107.33 73.38
CA VAL A 465 -29.33 -108.03 72.56
C VAL A 465 -30.69 -107.46 72.95
N THR A 466 -31.32 -106.72 72.05
CA THR A 466 -32.67 -106.18 72.27
C THR A 466 -33.65 -106.99 71.45
N ILE A 467 -34.68 -107.53 72.11
CA ILE A 467 -35.70 -108.35 71.46
C ILE A 467 -37.05 -107.66 71.66
N GLY A 468 -37.82 -107.53 70.59
CA GLY A 468 -39.10 -106.80 70.59
C GLY A 468 -40.02 -107.18 71.76
N ALA A 469 -40.54 -106.16 72.44
CA ALA A 469 -41.41 -106.19 73.63
C ALA A 469 -40.77 -106.70 74.94
N GLY A 470 -39.75 -105.98 75.43
CA GLY A 470 -39.65 -105.66 76.87
C GLY A 470 -38.81 -106.56 77.79
N VAL A 471 -37.96 -107.45 77.26
CA VAL A 471 -37.00 -108.20 78.10
C VAL A 471 -35.57 -107.82 77.73
N VAL A 472 -34.84 -107.22 78.69
CA VAL A 472 -33.41 -106.92 78.60
C VAL A 472 -32.65 -108.04 79.30
N LEU A 473 -31.81 -108.78 78.58
CA LEU A 473 -30.87 -109.72 79.19
C LEU A 473 -29.47 -109.09 79.15
N SER A 474 -28.97 -108.68 80.31
CA SER A 474 -27.56 -108.33 80.49
C SER A 474 -26.79 -109.62 80.83
N SER A 475 -25.69 -109.89 80.14
CA SER A 475 -24.73 -110.90 80.59
C SER A 475 -23.49 -110.21 81.15
N THR A 476 -23.08 -110.62 82.35
CA THR A 476 -21.82 -110.22 82.97
C THR A 476 -20.72 -111.22 82.57
N SER A 477 -19.51 -110.68 82.37
CA SER A 477 -18.33 -111.38 81.87
C SER A 477 -18.04 -112.69 82.60
N SER A 478 -18.06 -113.81 81.88
CA SER A 478 -17.50 -115.08 82.32
C SER A 478 -16.88 -115.81 81.13
N ALA A 479 -15.65 -116.30 81.30
CA ALA A 479 -14.89 -117.06 80.29
C ALA A 479 -15.40 -118.51 80.11
N THR A 480 -16.70 -118.73 80.31
CA THR A 480 -17.39 -120.00 80.10
C THR A 480 -18.72 -119.71 79.39
N PRO A 481 -19.15 -120.54 78.42
CA PRO A 481 -20.40 -120.31 77.72
C PRO A 481 -21.58 -120.36 78.70
N ALA A 482 -22.17 -119.20 78.96
CA ALA A 482 -23.41 -119.11 79.72
C ALA A 482 -24.58 -119.45 78.78
N PHE A 483 -25.14 -120.65 78.92
CA PHE A 483 -26.39 -121.01 78.26
C PHE A 483 -27.54 -120.34 79.01
N GLN A 484 -28.24 -119.40 78.37
CA GLN A 484 -29.55 -118.93 78.83
C GLN A 484 -30.63 -119.37 77.85
N THR A 485 -31.59 -120.13 78.37
CA THR A 485 -32.77 -120.58 77.63
C THR A 485 -33.91 -119.57 77.82
N GLY A 486 -34.41 -119.01 76.73
CA GLY A 486 -35.61 -118.17 76.71
C GLY A 486 -36.37 -118.34 75.39
N ALA A 487 -37.69 -118.42 75.45
CA ALA A 487 -38.55 -118.55 74.28
C ALA A 487 -38.92 -117.16 73.72
N LEU A 488 -38.89 -116.99 72.41
CA LEU A 488 -39.31 -115.77 71.72
C LEU A 488 -40.56 -115.99 70.86
N PRO A 489 -41.49 -115.01 70.80
CA PRO A 489 -42.61 -115.05 69.87
C PRO A 489 -42.15 -114.99 68.41
N VAL A 490 -42.91 -115.62 67.52
CA VAL A 490 -42.70 -115.56 66.06
C VAL A 490 -42.90 -114.11 65.58
N GLY A 491 -41.93 -113.57 64.82
CA GLY A 491 -41.98 -112.20 64.28
C GLY A 491 -41.12 -111.16 65.05
N SER A 492 -40.33 -111.59 66.04
CA SER A 492 -39.38 -110.71 66.72
C SER A 492 -38.16 -110.40 65.86
N THR A 493 -37.88 -109.11 65.62
CA THR A 493 -36.60 -108.63 65.12
C THR A 493 -35.57 -108.59 66.25
N VAL A 494 -34.35 -109.02 65.95
CA VAL A 494 -33.22 -108.95 66.88
C VAL A 494 -32.23 -107.96 66.31
N THR A 495 -32.08 -106.82 66.99
CA THR A 495 -31.08 -105.81 66.62
C THR A 495 -29.85 -106.02 67.49
N LEU A 496 -28.71 -106.30 66.85
CA LEU A 496 -27.41 -106.36 67.51
C LEU A 496 -26.78 -104.98 67.41
N VAL A 497 -26.81 -104.23 68.52
CA VAL A 497 -26.16 -102.91 68.57
C VAL A 497 -24.80 -103.08 69.24
N ASN A 498 -23.73 -102.88 68.45
CA ASN A 498 -22.39 -102.81 68.98
C ASN A 498 -22.15 -101.41 69.56
N HIS A 499 -22.22 -101.26 70.88
CA HIS A 499 -21.78 -100.04 71.55
C HIS A 499 -20.25 -100.08 71.70
N GLY A 500 -19.55 -99.89 70.58
CA GLY A 500 -18.12 -99.62 70.60
C GLY A 500 -17.88 -98.20 71.09
N THR A 501 -17.54 -98.01 72.36
CA THR A 501 -16.84 -96.81 72.81
C THR A 501 -15.37 -96.91 72.38
N LEU A 502 -14.97 -96.09 71.41
CA LEU A 502 -13.57 -95.89 71.06
C LEU A 502 -12.94 -94.90 72.04
N TYR A 503 -12.05 -95.39 72.92
CA TYR A 503 -10.90 -94.60 73.35
C TYR A 503 -9.78 -94.80 72.33
N GLY A 504 -9.22 -93.68 71.86
CA GLY A 504 -8.50 -93.56 70.58
C GLY A 504 -7.05 -94.05 70.55
N ALA A 505 -6.53 -94.02 69.31
CA ALA A 505 -5.24 -93.48 68.86
C ALA A 505 -4.62 -94.32 67.72
N GLY A 506 -4.27 -93.65 66.62
CA GLY A 506 -3.02 -93.86 65.88
C GLY A 506 -2.75 -95.22 65.21
N GLY A 507 -2.79 -95.21 63.88
CA GLY A 507 -1.63 -95.59 63.06
C GLY A 507 -1.22 -97.08 62.95
N ALA A 508 -1.33 -97.56 61.70
CA ALA A 508 -0.46 -98.53 61.01
C ALA A 508 -0.60 -100.04 61.29
N GLY A 509 -1.17 -100.73 60.29
CA GLY A 509 -0.49 -101.78 59.50
C GLY A 509 -0.20 -103.14 60.14
N GLY A 510 -0.77 -104.21 59.56
CA GLY A 510 -0.26 -105.58 59.77
C GLY A 510 -1.23 -106.67 59.36
N ASN A 511 -0.89 -107.40 58.30
CA ASN A 511 -1.65 -108.47 57.65
C ASN A 511 -1.17 -109.86 58.16
N ALA A 512 -2.09 -110.76 58.53
CA ALA A 512 -1.89 -112.23 58.68
C ALA A 512 -3.27 -112.86 59.00
N GLY A 513 -3.83 -113.86 58.31
CA GLY A 513 -3.22 -115.03 57.69
C GLY A 513 -3.32 -116.23 58.65
N GLY A 514 -4.44 -116.98 58.65
CA GLY A 514 -4.63 -118.14 59.54
C GLY A 514 -5.76 -119.08 59.12
N THR A 515 -5.40 -120.32 58.81
CA THR A 515 -6.15 -121.37 58.12
C THR A 515 -7.10 -122.17 59.03
N VAL A 516 -8.20 -122.67 58.45
CA VAL A 516 -9.20 -123.59 59.02
C VAL A 516 -8.61 -124.95 59.35
N VAL A 517 -8.92 -125.49 60.54
CA VAL A 517 -8.84 -126.93 60.85
C VAL A 517 -10.18 -127.37 61.43
N SER A 518 -10.97 -128.05 60.62
CA SER A 518 -12.16 -128.79 61.02
C SER A 518 -11.76 -130.14 61.64
N HIS A 519 -12.35 -130.53 62.77
CA HIS A 519 -12.48 -131.93 63.17
C HIS A 519 -13.94 -132.20 63.56
N SER A 520 -14.51 -133.21 62.92
CA SER A 520 -15.87 -133.71 63.11
C SER A 520 -15.89 -134.96 64.00
N ALA A 521 -17.08 -135.17 64.58
CA ALA A 521 -17.64 -136.40 65.17
C ALA A 521 -17.59 -136.52 66.72
N GLY A 522 -18.69 -136.80 67.43
CA GLY A 522 -20.04 -137.10 66.94
C GLY A 522 -21.12 -137.29 68.01
N THR A 523 -22.33 -137.48 67.48
CA THR A 523 -23.59 -137.97 68.04
C THR A 523 -24.42 -137.07 68.99
N ALA A 524 -25.66 -136.83 68.52
CA ALA A 524 -26.87 -136.28 69.17
C ALA A 524 -26.98 -134.75 69.39
N GLY A 525 -27.58 -134.06 68.41
CA GLY A 525 -28.00 -132.65 68.52
C GLY A 525 -27.98 -131.96 67.16
N GLY A 526 -29.11 -131.39 66.72
CA GLY A 526 -29.16 -130.56 65.52
C GLY A 526 -28.63 -129.16 65.85
N ASP A 527 -27.33 -128.95 65.64
CA ASP A 527 -26.72 -127.63 65.71
C ASP A 527 -26.79 -126.97 64.33
N ALA A 528 -27.42 -125.80 64.26
CA ALA A 528 -27.24 -124.87 63.16
C ALA A 528 -25.91 -124.13 63.38
N LEU A 529 -24.83 -124.66 62.84
CA LEU A 529 -23.57 -123.94 62.73
C LEU A 529 -23.75 -122.88 61.63
N VAL A 530 -23.86 -121.61 62.02
CA VAL A 530 -23.66 -120.52 61.06
C VAL A 530 -22.16 -120.37 60.89
N THR A 531 -21.63 -121.10 59.91
CA THR A 531 -20.28 -120.87 59.38
C THR A 531 -20.29 -119.52 58.66
N ASP A 532 -19.33 -118.66 59.00
CA ASP A 532 -18.88 -117.59 58.13
C ASP A 532 -18.69 -118.14 56.71
N VAL A 533 -19.26 -117.44 55.73
CA VAL A 533 -18.79 -117.49 54.34
C VAL A 533 -18.07 -116.17 54.07
N PRO A 534 -16.85 -116.19 53.52
CA PRO A 534 -15.93 -115.06 53.54
C PRO A 534 -16.09 -114.12 52.35
N MET A 535 -15.55 -112.91 52.56
CA MET A 535 -15.27 -111.80 51.65
C MET A 535 -16.43 -110.88 51.31
#